data_AF-A0A2S2R5M5-F1
#
_entry.id   AF-A0A2S2R5M5-F1
#
_cell.length_a   1.000
_cell.length_b   1.000
_cell.length_c   1.000
_cell.angle_alpha   90.00
_cell.angle_beta   90.00
_cell.angle_gamma   90.00
#
_symmetry.space_group_name_H-M   'P 1'
#
loop_
_entity.id
_entity.type
_entity.pdbx_description
1 polymer ?
#
loop_
_entity_poly.entity_id
_entity_poly.type
_entity_poly.pdbx_seq_one_letter_code
_entity_poly.pdbx_strand_id
1 'polypeptide(L)'
;MFIEHTIGTASATKAMTNYVDSLLGYPQKRFMMKHFPMNMNLLGEYPDVASFLFVMSIALVMAWGVRKSSTLNSVCTIFNLLTVGTVVVSGFFFAKWSNWFIPKSEIPIGVDGGNGGFAPFGWAGIIAGAARCFYGFIGFECISTTGEETKNPKKTIPLA
;
A
#
# COMPACT_ATOMS: atom_id res chain seq x y z
N MET A 1 -6.71 18.47 -6.64
CA MET A 1 -7.07 17.79 -5.38
C MET A 1 -8.18 16.74 -5.55
N PHE A 2 -9.44 17.11 -5.89
CA PHE A 2 -10.53 16.10 -5.99
C PHE A 2 -10.30 14.95 -6.98
N ILE A 3 -9.88 15.26 -8.23
CA ILE A 3 -9.64 14.24 -9.26
C ILE A 3 -8.51 13.29 -8.84
N GLU A 4 -7.43 13.85 -8.28
CA GLU A 4 -6.26 13.11 -7.82
C GLU A 4 -6.58 12.15 -6.66
N HIS A 5 -7.32 12.61 -5.65
CA HIS A 5 -7.80 11.74 -4.57
C HIS A 5 -8.75 10.65 -5.06
N THR A 6 -9.57 10.96 -6.06
CA THR A 6 -10.49 9.97 -6.65
C THR A 6 -9.71 8.89 -7.40
N ILE A 7 -8.70 9.28 -8.20
CA ILE A 7 -7.82 8.34 -8.92
C ILE A 7 -7.00 7.49 -7.93
N GLY A 8 -6.47 8.11 -6.87
CA GLY A 8 -5.73 7.41 -5.81
C GLY A 8 -6.60 6.38 -5.09
N THR A 9 -7.82 6.77 -4.69
CA THR A 9 -8.78 5.87 -4.02
C THR A 9 -9.20 4.71 -4.92
N ALA A 10 -9.46 4.99 -6.20
CA ALA A 10 -9.80 3.97 -7.19
C ALA A 10 -8.64 2.97 -7.39
N SER A 11 -7.39 3.47 -7.47
CA SER A 11 -6.19 2.64 -7.64
C SER A 11 -5.93 1.76 -6.43
N ALA A 12 -6.05 2.31 -5.22
CA ALA A 12 -5.88 1.58 -3.96
C ALA A 12 -6.95 0.49 -3.80
N THR A 13 -8.21 0.82 -4.10
CA THR A 13 -9.31 -0.17 -4.04
C THR A 13 -9.10 -1.30 -5.04
N LYS A 14 -8.70 -0.96 -6.27
CA LYS A 14 -8.37 -1.96 -7.29
C LYS A 14 -7.23 -2.87 -6.87
N ALA A 15 -6.18 -2.32 -6.27
CA ALA A 15 -5.07 -3.12 -5.75
C ALA A 15 -5.54 -4.10 -4.66
N MET A 16 -6.38 -3.65 -3.73
CA MET A 16 -6.93 -4.49 -2.67
C MET A 16 -7.85 -5.59 -3.21
N THR A 17 -8.76 -5.26 -4.11
CA THR A 17 -9.64 -6.25 -4.76
C THR A 17 -8.84 -7.28 -5.53
N ASN A 18 -7.83 -6.85 -6.31
CA ASN A 18 -6.97 -7.77 -7.03
C ASN A 18 -6.17 -8.69 -6.11
N TYR A 19 -5.72 -8.16 -4.96
CA TYR A 19 -5.04 -8.96 -3.94
C TYR A 19 -5.98 -10.03 -3.36
N VAL A 20 -7.19 -9.65 -2.97
CA VAL A 20 -8.21 -10.60 -2.48
C VAL A 20 -8.59 -11.62 -3.55
N ASP A 21 -8.80 -11.19 -4.80
CA ASP A 21 -9.10 -12.08 -5.92
C ASP A 21 -7.97 -13.08 -6.16
N SER A 22 -6.70 -12.62 -6.09
CA SER A 22 -5.55 -13.51 -6.22
C SER A 22 -5.46 -14.55 -5.10
N LEU A 23 -5.79 -14.18 -3.86
CA LEU A 23 -5.79 -15.09 -2.72
C LEU A 23 -6.89 -16.17 -2.84
N LEU A 24 -8.00 -15.82 -3.47
CA LEU A 24 -9.13 -16.73 -3.71
C LEU A 24 -9.02 -17.55 -5.00
N GLY A 25 -7.93 -17.38 -5.78
CA GLY A 25 -7.72 -18.13 -7.02
C GLY A 25 -8.42 -17.54 -8.25
N TYR A 26 -8.54 -16.21 -8.32
CA TYR A 26 -9.10 -15.44 -9.43
C TYR A 26 -10.58 -15.71 -9.79
N PRO A 27 -11.50 -15.93 -8.83
CA PRO A 27 -12.91 -16.17 -9.12
C PRO A 27 -13.55 -15.01 -9.90
N GLN A 28 -13.24 -13.77 -9.52
CA GLN A 28 -13.80 -12.58 -10.15
C GLN A 28 -13.23 -12.40 -11.56
N LYS A 29 -11.91 -12.41 -11.71
CA LYS A 29 -11.27 -12.27 -13.03
C LYS A 29 -11.80 -13.32 -14.00
N ARG A 30 -11.92 -14.58 -13.56
CA ARG A 30 -12.42 -15.68 -14.40
C ARG A 30 -13.88 -15.52 -14.79
N PHE A 31 -14.73 -15.08 -13.87
CA PHE A 31 -16.15 -14.84 -14.15
C PHE A 31 -16.35 -13.68 -15.12
N MET A 32 -15.62 -12.58 -14.90
CA MET A 32 -15.77 -11.36 -15.68
C MET A 32 -15.16 -11.48 -17.08
N MET A 33 -13.98 -12.11 -17.23
CA MET A 33 -13.41 -12.41 -18.55
C MET A 33 -14.31 -13.33 -19.38
N LYS A 34 -15.07 -14.22 -18.74
CA LYS A 34 -15.98 -15.13 -19.45
C LYS A 34 -17.23 -14.43 -20.00
N HIS A 35 -17.76 -13.44 -19.30
CA HIS A 35 -19.02 -12.78 -19.68
C HIS A 35 -18.82 -11.42 -20.37
N PHE A 36 -17.77 -10.67 -20.01
CA PHE A 36 -17.50 -9.32 -20.50
C PHE A 36 -15.99 -9.05 -20.67
N PRO A 37 -15.30 -9.71 -21.63
CA PRO A 37 -13.92 -9.35 -21.95
C PRO A 37 -13.88 -7.98 -22.65
N MET A 38 -13.07 -7.06 -22.13
CA MET A 38 -12.77 -5.78 -22.77
C MET A 38 -11.34 -5.82 -23.34
N ASN A 39 -11.23 -5.94 -24.67
CA ASN A 39 -9.95 -6.00 -25.38
C ASN A 39 -9.58 -4.63 -25.97
N MET A 40 -9.47 -3.60 -25.12
CA MET A 40 -9.02 -2.27 -25.57
C MET A 40 -7.73 -1.91 -24.85
N ASN A 41 -6.67 -1.56 -25.56
CA ASN A 41 -5.35 -1.25 -24.96
C ASN A 41 -5.37 -0.11 -23.91
N LEU A 42 -6.41 0.72 -23.89
CA LEU A 42 -6.57 1.85 -22.97
C LEU A 42 -7.51 1.53 -21.78
N LEU A 43 -8.35 0.50 -21.87
CA LEU A 43 -9.28 0.09 -20.81
C LEU A 43 -8.81 -1.21 -20.16
N GLY A 44 -9.30 -1.52 -18.95
CA GLY A 44 -8.96 -2.77 -18.27
C GLY A 44 -9.48 -4.01 -19.01
N GLU A 45 -8.82 -5.15 -18.83
CA GLU A 45 -9.19 -6.46 -19.44
C GLU A 45 -10.66 -6.87 -19.18
N TYR A 46 -11.25 -6.39 -18.08
CA TYR A 46 -12.64 -6.66 -17.69
C TYR A 46 -13.17 -5.52 -16.81
N PRO A 47 -14.51 -5.33 -16.73
CA PRO A 47 -15.10 -4.36 -15.82
C PRO A 47 -14.94 -4.82 -14.36
N ASP A 48 -14.29 -4.01 -13.53
CA ASP A 48 -14.00 -4.37 -12.13
C ASP A 48 -15.17 -4.04 -11.19
N VAL A 49 -16.17 -4.94 -11.20
CA VAL A 49 -17.41 -4.80 -10.41
C VAL A 49 -17.15 -4.88 -8.90
N ALA A 50 -16.20 -5.71 -8.45
CA ALA A 50 -15.97 -5.84 -7.01
C ALA A 50 -15.27 -4.61 -6.41
N SER A 51 -14.31 -4.02 -7.12
CA SER A 51 -13.73 -2.73 -6.71
C SER A 51 -14.80 -1.65 -6.61
N PHE A 52 -15.72 -1.59 -7.58
CA PHE A 52 -16.85 -0.66 -7.53
C PHE A 52 -17.75 -0.89 -6.31
N LEU A 53 -18.15 -2.13 -6.04
CA LEU A 53 -18.98 -2.49 -4.88
C LEU A 53 -18.27 -2.17 -3.56
N PHE A 54 -16.95 -2.38 -3.49
CA PHE A 54 -16.15 -2.09 -2.30
C PHE A 54 -16.09 -0.57 -2.02
N VAL A 55 -15.79 0.26 -3.04
CA VAL A 55 -15.81 1.73 -2.90
C VAL A 55 -17.20 2.20 -2.47
N MET A 56 -18.26 1.69 -3.12
CA MET A 56 -19.63 2.06 -2.80
C MET A 56 -20.00 1.71 -1.35
N SER A 57 -19.57 0.54 -0.87
CA SER A 57 -19.81 0.11 0.51
C SER A 57 -19.11 1.03 1.51
N ILE A 58 -17.86 1.40 1.26
CA ILE A 58 -17.12 2.35 2.11
C ILE A 58 -17.79 3.73 2.08
N ALA A 59 -18.21 4.20 0.90
CA ALA A 59 -18.90 5.48 0.75
C ALA A 59 -20.22 5.52 1.54
N LEU A 60 -21.01 4.44 1.50
CA LEU A 60 -22.24 4.29 2.29
C LEU A 60 -21.97 4.32 3.80
N VAL A 61 -20.94 3.60 4.25
CA VAL A 61 -20.52 3.60 5.66
C VAL A 61 -20.11 5.01 6.11
N MET A 62 -19.37 5.74 5.28
CA MET A 62 -18.98 7.12 5.57
C MET A 62 -20.20 8.06 5.59
N ALA A 63 -21.14 7.90 4.66
CA ALA A 63 -22.36 8.70 4.58
C ALA A 63 -23.26 8.52 5.82
N TRP A 64 -23.27 7.34 6.43
CA TRP A 64 -24.14 7.03 7.56
C TRP A 64 -23.71 7.60 8.92
N GLY A 65 -22.48 8.10 9.09
CA GLY A 65 -22.13 8.72 10.38
C GLY A 65 -20.67 9.10 10.59
N VAL A 66 -20.38 10.40 10.44
CA VAL A 66 -19.06 11.01 10.74
C VAL A 66 -18.67 10.85 12.22
N ARG A 67 -19.64 10.79 13.14
CA ARG A 67 -19.38 10.65 14.59
C ARG A 67 -18.84 9.28 14.99
N LYS A 68 -19.21 8.20 14.28
CA LYS A 68 -18.60 6.87 14.45
C LYS A 68 -17.38 6.65 13.54
N SER A 69 -17.23 7.47 12.50
CA SER A 69 -16.09 7.42 11.57
C SER A 69 -14.74 7.65 12.28
N SER A 70 -14.67 8.56 13.25
CA SER A 70 -13.42 8.78 14.02
C SER A 70 -12.98 7.55 14.83
N THR A 71 -13.93 6.77 15.36
CA THR A 71 -13.63 5.51 16.05
C THR A 71 -13.12 4.45 15.07
N LEU A 72 -13.74 4.31 13.89
CA LEU A 72 -13.27 3.38 12.86
C LEU A 72 -11.87 3.74 12.38
N ASN A 73 -11.60 5.02 12.12
CA ASN A 73 -10.28 5.48 11.74
C ASN A 73 -9.23 5.17 12.82
N SER A 74 -9.55 5.44 14.08
CA SER A 74 -8.66 5.10 15.21
C SER A 74 -8.36 3.61 15.30
N VAL A 75 -9.36 2.74 15.11
CA VAL A 75 -9.17 1.28 15.10
C VAL A 75 -8.27 0.83 13.95
N CYS A 76 -8.48 1.35 12.75
CA CYS A 76 -7.63 1.07 11.59
C CYS A 76 -6.18 1.52 11.84
N THR A 77 -5.97 2.69 12.44
CA THR A 77 -4.64 3.19 12.81
C THR A 77 -3.96 2.29 13.82
N ILE A 78 -4.67 1.82 14.85
CA ILE A 78 -4.12 0.88 15.84
C ILE A 78 -3.71 -0.43 15.16
N PHE A 79 -4.55 -0.97 14.27
CA PHE A 79 -4.22 -2.19 13.54
C PHE A 79 -2.99 -2.03 12.62
N ASN A 80 -2.87 -0.89 11.94
CA ASN A 80 -1.70 -0.57 11.15
C ASN A 80 -0.45 -0.48 12.04
N LEU A 81 -0.54 0.21 13.17
CA LEU A 81 0.56 0.33 14.13
C LEU A 81 0.99 -1.03 14.71
N LEU A 82 0.04 -1.92 14.98
CA LEU A 82 0.31 -3.30 15.39
C LEU A 82 1.04 -4.09 14.29
N THR A 83 0.66 -3.91 13.02
CA THR A 83 1.33 -4.54 11.88
C THR A 83 2.79 -4.09 11.80
N VAL A 84 3.03 -2.77 11.84
CA VAL A 84 4.38 -2.20 11.86
C VAL A 84 5.17 -2.71 13.07
N GLY A 85 4.56 -2.71 14.25
CA GLY A 85 5.17 -3.23 15.48
C GLY A 85 5.59 -4.70 15.34
N THR A 86 4.74 -5.54 14.75
CA THR A 86 5.04 -6.96 14.51
C THR A 86 6.21 -7.15 13.55
N VAL A 87 6.28 -6.33 12.49
CA VAL A 87 7.42 -6.32 11.55
C VAL A 87 8.71 -5.91 12.25
N VAL A 88 8.68 -4.85 13.07
CA VAL A 88 9.85 -4.39 13.82
C VAL A 88 10.34 -5.47 14.79
N VAL A 89 9.42 -6.05 15.59
CA VAL A 89 9.74 -7.12 16.55
C VAL A 89 10.30 -8.34 15.83
N SER A 90 9.66 -8.79 14.76
CA SER A 90 10.16 -9.91 13.94
C SER A 90 11.53 -9.56 13.34
N GLY A 91 11.72 -8.33 12.88
CA GLY A 91 13.00 -7.82 12.41
C GLY A 91 14.10 -7.99 13.46
N PHE A 92 13.86 -7.60 14.70
CA PHE A 92 14.85 -7.78 15.78
C PHE A 92 15.17 -9.25 16.08
N PHE A 93 14.18 -10.15 16.09
CA PHE A 93 14.41 -11.57 16.38
C PHE A 93 15.07 -12.33 15.23
N PHE A 94 14.74 -11.98 13.98
CA PHE A 94 15.24 -12.66 12.78
C PHE A 94 16.44 -11.96 12.13
N ALA A 95 16.82 -10.76 12.57
CA ALA A 95 18.00 -10.05 12.10
C ALA A 95 19.27 -10.81 12.48
N LYS A 96 19.85 -11.51 11.51
CA LYS A 96 21.17 -12.11 11.61
C LYS A 96 22.19 -11.21 10.94
N TRP A 97 23.34 -11.01 11.58
CA TRP A 97 24.49 -10.32 10.97
C TRP A 97 24.94 -10.98 9.65
N SER A 98 24.66 -12.27 9.47
CA SER A 98 24.89 -12.99 8.20
C SER A 98 24.10 -12.42 7.01
N ASN A 99 22.93 -11.81 7.22
CA ASN A 99 22.13 -11.22 6.14
C ASN A 99 22.78 -9.95 5.55
N TRP A 100 23.77 -9.37 6.24
CA TRP A 100 24.53 -8.22 5.75
C TRP A 100 25.64 -8.63 4.78
N PHE A 101 25.96 -9.93 4.71
CA PHE A 101 26.97 -10.49 3.81
C PHE A 101 26.34 -11.58 2.97
N ILE A 102 25.52 -11.18 2.00
CA ILE A 102 24.83 -12.13 1.13
C ILE A 102 25.87 -12.79 0.20
N PRO A 103 26.05 -14.13 0.27
CA PRO A 103 26.96 -14.85 -0.61
C PRO A 103 26.41 -14.83 -2.05
N LYS A 104 27.32 -14.85 -3.04
CA LYS A 104 26.95 -14.79 -4.47
C LYS A 104 25.93 -15.86 -4.91
N SER A 105 25.92 -17.01 -4.25
CA SER A 105 25.00 -18.13 -4.53
C SER A 105 23.54 -17.83 -4.19
N GLU A 106 23.26 -16.85 -3.35
CA GLU A 106 21.91 -16.45 -2.94
C GLU A 106 21.37 -15.26 -3.75
N ILE A 107 22.16 -14.74 -4.71
CA ILE A 107 21.68 -13.71 -5.63
C ILE A 107 20.71 -14.36 -6.64
N PRO A 108 19.48 -13.84 -6.82
CA PRO A 108 18.52 -14.41 -7.75
C PRO A 108 19.10 -14.50 -9.16
N ILE A 109 18.94 -15.66 -9.80
CA ILE A 109 19.40 -15.93 -11.17
C ILE A 109 18.70 -14.94 -12.12
N GLY A 110 19.47 -14.08 -12.78
CA GLY A 110 18.95 -13.04 -13.69
C GLY A 110 19.07 -11.60 -13.17
N VAL A 111 19.61 -11.39 -11.96
CA VAL A 111 19.95 -10.05 -11.45
C VAL A 111 21.47 -9.91 -11.49
N ASP A 112 21.96 -8.82 -12.10
CA ASP A 112 23.40 -8.50 -12.20
C ASP A 112 23.91 -8.01 -10.83
N GLY A 113 23.88 -8.91 -9.85
CA GLY A 113 24.40 -8.67 -8.52
C GLY A 113 25.91 -8.83 -8.56
N GLY A 114 26.64 -7.85 -8.03
CA GLY A 114 28.10 -7.76 -8.12
C GLY A 114 28.84 -8.87 -7.35
N ASN A 115 29.81 -8.52 -6.51
CA ASN A 115 30.65 -9.53 -5.84
C ASN A 115 30.05 -10.18 -4.58
N GLY A 116 28.77 -9.91 -4.25
CA GLY A 116 28.20 -10.23 -2.93
C GLY A 116 28.72 -9.29 -1.83
N GLY A 117 28.11 -9.31 -0.64
CA GLY A 117 28.44 -8.42 0.49
C GLY A 117 27.28 -7.51 0.91
N PHE A 118 27.58 -6.32 1.46
CA PHE A 118 26.59 -5.36 1.99
C PHE A 118 25.69 -4.74 0.90
N ALA A 119 26.19 -4.61 -0.32
CA ALA A 119 25.48 -4.03 -1.46
C ALA A 119 25.45 -4.99 -2.65
N PRO A 120 24.75 -6.14 -2.55
CA PRO A 120 24.78 -7.18 -3.58
C PRO A 120 24.25 -6.70 -4.93
N PHE A 121 23.32 -5.74 -4.94
CA PHE A 121 22.70 -5.16 -6.13
C PHE A 121 23.34 -3.83 -6.59
N GLY A 122 24.49 -3.46 -6.02
CA GLY A 122 25.19 -2.22 -6.33
C GLY A 122 24.37 -0.94 -6.04
N TRP A 123 24.82 0.19 -6.59
CA TRP A 123 24.15 1.49 -6.43
C TRP A 123 22.73 1.51 -6.99
N ALA A 124 22.49 0.84 -8.12
CA ALA A 124 21.18 0.77 -8.74
C ALA A 124 20.15 0.09 -7.82
N GLY A 125 20.52 -1.01 -7.16
CA GLY A 125 19.64 -1.68 -6.20
C GLY A 125 19.39 -0.87 -4.93
N ILE A 126 20.39 -0.14 -4.43
CA ILE A 126 20.22 0.76 -3.29
C ILE A 126 19.21 1.87 -3.63
N ILE A 127 19.37 2.52 -4.78
CA ILE A 127 18.45 3.58 -5.23
C ILE A 127 17.04 3.01 -5.45
N ALA A 128 16.91 1.83 -6.06
CA ALA A 128 15.63 1.17 -6.25
C ALA A 128 14.93 0.82 -4.92
N GLY A 129 15.70 0.37 -3.92
CA GLY A 129 15.19 0.14 -2.56
C GLY A 129 14.75 1.44 -1.87
N ALA A 130 15.59 2.48 -1.94
CA ALA A 130 15.27 3.80 -1.39
C ALA A 130 14.00 4.39 -2.02
N ALA A 131 13.84 4.27 -3.35
CA ALA A 131 12.63 4.69 -4.06
C ALA A 131 11.37 4.00 -3.54
N ARG A 132 11.43 2.71 -3.21
CA ARG A 132 10.30 1.99 -2.58
C ARG A 132 9.99 2.52 -1.19
N CYS A 133 11.00 2.86 -0.39
CA CYS A 133 10.79 3.49 0.92
C CYS A 133 10.14 4.88 0.80
N PHE A 134 10.44 5.64 -0.26
CA PHE A 134 9.78 6.93 -0.51
C PHE A 134 8.26 6.82 -0.67
N TYR A 135 7.74 5.71 -1.20
CA TYR A 135 6.28 5.48 -1.26
C TYR A 135 5.63 5.48 0.13
N GLY A 136 6.36 5.13 1.19
CA GLY A 136 5.86 5.19 2.57
C GLY A 136 5.65 6.61 3.10
N PHE A 137 6.21 7.64 2.45
CA PHE A 137 5.99 9.05 2.79
C PHE A 137 4.75 9.66 2.11
N ILE A 138 4.15 8.95 1.15
CA ILE A 138 2.92 9.38 0.50
C ILE A 138 1.80 9.40 1.55
N GLY A 139 1.22 10.57 1.80
CA GLY A 139 0.20 10.79 2.83
C GLY A 139 0.60 11.78 3.93
N PHE A 140 1.88 12.15 4.02
CA PHE A 140 2.31 13.22 4.96
C PHE A 140 1.63 14.57 4.66
N GLU A 141 1.30 14.82 3.39
CA GLU A 141 0.56 16.01 2.96
C GLU A 141 -0.88 16.08 3.51
N CYS A 142 -1.47 14.93 3.88
CA CYS A 142 -2.77 14.92 4.55
C CYS A 142 -2.68 15.44 5.99
N ILE A 143 -1.52 15.26 6.64
CA ILE A 143 -1.29 15.76 8.01
C ILE A 143 -1.14 17.28 7.99
N SER A 144 -0.40 17.83 7.02
CA SER A 144 -0.22 19.27 6.90
C SER A 144 -1.53 19.99 6.55
N THR A 145 -2.36 19.42 5.67
CA THR A 145 -3.68 19.99 5.32
C THR A 145 -4.68 19.88 6.46
N THR A 146 -4.76 18.73 7.15
CA THR A 146 -5.63 18.59 8.33
C THR A 146 -5.16 19.46 9.50
N GLY A 147 -3.88 19.84 9.53
CA GLY A 147 -3.30 20.78 10.48
C GLY A 147 -4.05 22.12 10.52
N GLU A 148 -4.55 22.62 9.38
CA GLU A 148 -5.32 23.87 9.28
C GLU A 148 -6.70 23.77 9.94
N GLU A 149 -7.28 22.57 10.00
CA GLU A 149 -8.58 22.29 10.64
C GLU A 149 -8.45 21.91 12.13
N THR A 150 -7.22 21.84 12.66
CA THR A 150 -7.01 21.55 14.09
C THR A 150 -7.30 22.76 14.96
N LYS A 151 -7.92 22.52 16.12
CA LYS A 151 -8.31 23.57 17.08
C LYS A 151 -7.11 24.39 17.60
N ASN A 152 -5.88 23.85 17.55
CA ASN A 152 -4.67 24.54 17.99
C ASN A 152 -3.42 24.07 17.22
N PRO A 153 -3.18 24.59 16.00
CA PRO A 153 -2.16 24.08 15.08
C PRO A 153 -0.74 24.22 15.63
N LYS A 154 -0.44 25.32 16.33
CA LYS A 154 0.89 25.60 16.92
C LYS A 154 1.37 24.54 17.91
N LYS A 155 0.46 23.82 18.56
CA LYS A 155 0.77 22.74 19.51
C LYS A 155 0.53 21.35 18.92
N THR A 156 -0.48 21.21 18.07
CA THR A 156 -0.92 19.89 17.56
C THR A 156 -0.04 19.39 16.42
N ILE A 157 0.40 20.27 15.51
CA ILE A 157 1.25 19.90 14.38
C ILE A 157 2.63 19.38 14.81
N PRO A 158 3.36 19.99 15.76
CA PRO A 158 4.67 19.47 16.18
C PRO A 158 4.61 18.22 17.07
N LEU A 159 3.42 17.82 17.55
CA LEU A 159 3.22 16.64 18.39
C LEU A 159 2.62 15.44 17.62
N ALA A 160 2.08 15.66 16.43
CA ALA A 160 1.50 14.65 15.56
C ALA A 160 2.58 14.00 14.69
#